data_AF-A0A165REA5-F1
#
_entry.id   AF-A0A165REA5-F1
#
_cell.length_a   1.000
_cell.length_b   1.000
_cell.length_c   1.000
_cell.angle_alpha   90.00
_cell.angle_beta   90.00
_cell.angle_gamma   90.00
#
_symmetry.space_group_name_H-M   'P 1'
#
loop_
_entity.id
_entity.type
_entity.pdbx_description
1 polymer ?
#
loop_
_entity_poly.entity_id
_entity_poly.type
_entity_poly.pdbx_seq_one_letter_code
_entity_poly.pdbx_strand_id
1 'polypeptide(L)'
;MKLRFYKIGSLREDNEQGIIVGPMILLPSHDKVDRKLPDSKYRGPFESQRSWLLAVAKGQLDLGRERPFLGEDLQKMQDIIQDIEESILIVDHASHCKIGLEHVDLNLTNVLVDPDFPTEITGVIDWEGARTAPMWAIQPHFFDRTRKMMEVDKQELHAFAYELVRHRVSGWNAGGREPGVALRTLLRRAQERHEHDSALEDAILSLTKMSLQLDEERLRRKVAVREESPDATTPRSIPTRRARDDRDSELPH
;
A
#
# COMPACT_ATOMS: atom_id res chain seq x y z
N MET A 1 15.95 26.94 15.03
CA MET A 1 16.82 25.82 14.57
C MET A 1 16.07 25.07 13.48
N LYS A 2 16.60 24.99 12.25
CA LYS A 2 16.02 24.15 11.20
C LYS A 2 16.69 22.78 11.28
N LEU A 3 15.93 21.74 11.63
CA LEU A 3 16.38 20.35 11.49
C LEU A 3 16.59 20.08 10.01
N ARG A 4 17.78 19.64 9.63
CA ARG A 4 18.11 19.21 8.27
C ARG A 4 18.31 17.70 8.28
N PHE A 5 17.59 17.03 7.39
CA PHE A 5 17.75 15.61 7.14
C PHE A 5 18.44 15.46 5.79
N TYR A 6 19.64 14.88 5.77
CA TYR A 6 20.38 14.64 4.54
C TYR A 6 19.80 13.48 3.72
N LYS A 7 18.80 12.77 4.27
CA LYS A 7 18.08 11.66 3.61
C LYS A 7 16.61 11.62 4.06
N ILE A 8 15.68 11.45 3.13
CA ILE A 8 14.25 11.18 3.36
C ILE A 8 13.81 10.09 2.38
N GLY A 9 13.53 8.89 2.89
CA GLY A 9 13.19 7.74 2.05
C GLY A 9 14.30 7.45 1.03
N SER A 10 13.97 7.52 -0.26
CA SER A 10 14.91 7.41 -1.37
C SER A 10 15.67 8.70 -1.68
N LEU A 11 15.26 9.86 -1.17
CA LEU A 11 15.95 11.13 -1.44
C LEU A 11 17.17 11.28 -0.53
N ARG A 12 18.33 11.60 -1.09
CA ARG A 12 19.57 11.87 -0.36
C ARG A 12 20.28 13.10 -0.94
N GLU A 13 20.78 13.96 -0.08
CA GLU A 13 21.67 15.04 -0.48
C GLU A 13 23.08 14.45 -0.66
N ASP A 14 23.63 14.56 -1.85
CA ASP A 14 25.02 14.29 -2.15
C ASP A 14 25.78 15.62 -2.18
N ASN A 15 26.92 15.65 -1.49
CA ASN A 15 27.69 16.86 -1.25
C ASN A 15 28.25 17.47 -2.55
N GLU A 16 28.35 16.68 -3.61
CA GLU A 16 28.91 17.11 -4.91
C GLU A 16 27.85 17.24 -6.01
N GLN A 17 26.81 16.40 -6.00
CA GLN A 17 25.86 16.26 -7.12
C GLN A 17 24.45 16.79 -6.81
N GLY A 18 24.21 17.31 -5.60
CA GLY A 18 22.90 17.81 -5.17
C GLY A 18 21.98 16.68 -4.67
N ILE A 19 20.67 16.78 -4.89
CA ILE A 19 19.72 15.76 -4.41
C ILE A 19 19.72 14.57 -5.37
N ILE A 20 20.13 13.40 -4.87
CA ILE A 20 20.10 12.11 -5.56
C ILE A 20 18.91 11.30 -5.06
N VAL A 21 18.29 10.53 -5.96
CA VAL A 21 17.35 9.47 -5.59
C VAL A 21 18.12 8.15 -5.50
N GLY A 22 18.29 7.65 -4.28
CA GLY A 22 18.90 6.37 -3.95
C GLY A 22 17.90 5.24 -3.73
N PRO A 23 18.40 4.03 -3.44
CA PRO A 23 17.55 2.87 -3.19
C PRO A 23 16.68 3.05 -1.95
N MET A 24 15.40 2.68 -2.08
CA MET A 24 14.39 2.83 -1.03
C MET A 24 14.71 1.95 0.17
N ILE A 25 14.52 2.49 1.38
CA ILE A 25 14.30 1.69 2.57
C ILE A 25 12.82 1.88 2.91
N LEU A 26 12.02 0.83 2.74
CA LEU A 26 10.64 0.83 3.23
C LEU A 26 10.66 0.74 4.76
N LEU A 27 9.77 1.50 5.40
CA LEU A 27 9.28 1.11 6.70
C LEU A 27 8.47 -0.18 6.52
N PRO A 28 8.64 -1.19 7.39
CA PRO A 28 7.88 -2.43 7.29
C PRO A 28 6.40 -2.11 7.34
N SER A 29 5.65 -2.45 6.28
CA SER A 29 4.20 -2.33 6.31
C SER A 29 3.65 -3.20 7.45
N HIS A 30 2.51 -2.81 8.00
CA HIS A 30 1.84 -3.61 9.03
C HIS A 30 1.38 -4.99 8.51
N ASP A 31 1.41 -5.21 7.20
CA ASP A 31 1.20 -6.53 6.61
C ASP A 31 2.44 -7.41 6.78
N LYS A 32 2.30 -8.43 7.62
CA LYS A 32 3.38 -9.38 7.96
C LYS A 32 3.95 -10.14 6.76
N VAL A 33 3.30 -10.07 5.60
CA VAL A 33 3.68 -10.76 4.36
C VAL A 33 4.67 -9.91 3.52
N ASP A 34 4.59 -8.58 3.61
CA ASP A 34 5.39 -7.63 2.81
C ASP A 34 6.62 -7.12 3.58
N ARG A 35 7.36 -8.02 4.22
CA ARG A 35 8.52 -7.66 5.07
C ARG A 35 9.85 -7.62 4.33
N LYS A 36 9.91 -8.04 3.07
CA LYS A 36 11.18 -8.07 2.35
C LYS A 36 11.50 -6.69 1.81
N LEU A 37 12.67 -6.19 2.20
CA LEU A 37 13.22 -4.95 1.66
C LEU A 37 13.30 -5.09 0.13
N PRO A 38 12.77 -4.13 -0.63
CA PRO A 38 12.92 -4.15 -2.08
C PRO A 38 14.40 -4.12 -2.44
N ASP A 39 14.77 -4.86 -3.49
CA ASP A 39 16.16 -4.90 -3.91
C ASP A 39 16.61 -3.54 -4.42
N SER A 40 17.58 -2.96 -3.71
CA SER A 40 18.16 -1.65 -3.97
C SER A 40 18.63 -1.48 -5.42
N LYS A 41 19.09 -2.55 -6.08
CA LYS A 41 19.63 -2.47 -7.45
C LYS A 41 18.58 -2.13 -8.50
N TYR A 42 17.31 -2.33 -8.19
CA TYR A 42 16.20 -2.10 -9.12
C TYR A 42 15.40 -0.84 -8.79
N ARG A 43 15.90 0.05 -7.92
CA ARG A 43 15.18 1.27 -7.53
C ARG A 43 15.71 2.54 -8.19
N GLY A 44 16.53 2.35 -9.22
CA GLY A 44 17.15 3.42 -9.99
C GLY A 44 18.44 3.96 -9.36
N PRO A 45 19.00 5.04 -9.95
CA PRO A 45 18.48 5.75 -11.12
C PRO A 45 18.45 4.87 -12.37
N PHE A 46 17.43 5.03 -13.21
CA PHE A 46 17.34 4.36 -14.50
C PHE A 46 17.96 5.24 -15.58
N GLU A 47 18.82 4.67 -16.41
CA GLU A 47 19.52 5.39 -17.48
C GLU A 47 18.61 5.68 -18.67
N SER A 48 17.52 4.92 -18.81
CA SER A 48 16.56 5.02 -19.93
C SER A 48 15.15 4.63 -19.50
N GLN A 49 14.13 5.16 -20.18
CA GLN A 49 12.74 4.71 -19.97
C GLN A 49 12.57 3.24 -20.39
N ARG A 50 13.37 2.75 -21.36
CA ARG A 50 13.40 1.32 -21.72
C ARG A 50 13.83 0.48 -20.53
N SER A 51 14.96 0.82 -19.90
CA SER A 51 15.46 0.09 -18.73
C SER A 51 14.46 0.10 -17.58
N TRP A 52 13.77 1.23 -17.36
CA TRP A 52 12.71 1.33 -16.37
C TRP A 52 11.52 0.41 -16.69
N LEU A 53 11.02 0.43 -17.93
CA LEU A 53 9.87 -0.36 -18.34
C LEU A 53 10.17 -1.86 -18.34
N LEU A 54 11.40 -2.26 -18.72
CA LEU A 54 11.87 -3.63 -18.58
C LEU A 54 11.94 -4.07 -17.11
N ALA A 55 12.35 -3.18 -16.20
CA ALA A 55 12.34 -3.49 -14.77
C ALA A 55 10.92 -3.68 -14.24
N VAL A 56 9.95 -2.89 -14.71
CA VAL A 56 8.52 -3.12 -14.43
C VAL A 56 8.07 -4.47 -14.96
N ALA A 57 8.33 -4.78 -16.23
CA ALA A 57 7.94 -6.04 -16.86
C ALA A 57 8.55 -7.26 -16.17
N LYS A 58 9.74 -7.13 -15.59
CA LYS A 58 10.41 -8.19 -14.82
C LYS A 58 9.94 -8.28 -13.36
N GLY A 59 8.99 -7.44 -12.94
CA GLY A 59 8.53 -7.34 -11.55
C GLY A 59 9.59 -6.86 -10.56
N GLN A 60 10.67 -6.28 -11.05
CA GLN A 60 11.78 -5.82 -10.21
C GLN A 60 11.40 -4.61 -9.36
N LEU A 61 10.35 -3.89 -9.76
CA LEU A 61 9.80 -2.74 -9.04
C LEU A 61 8.64 -3.11 -8.11
N ASP A 62 8.20 -4.36 -8.10
CA ASP A 62 7.10 -4.78 -7.25
C ASP A 62 7.56 -4.77 -5.78
N LEU A 63 6.66 -4.38 -4.89
CA LEU A 63 6.90 -4.39 -3.45
C LEU A 63 6.29 -5.67 -2.90
N GLY A 64 7.07 -6.42 -2.10
CA GLY A 64 6.57 -7.55 -1.32
C GLY A 64 6.19 -8.83 -2.08
N ARG A 65 6.02 -8.77 -3.40
CA ARG A 65 5.61 -9.91 -4.23
C ARG A 65 6.81 -10.64 -4.84
N GLU A 66 7.41 -11.58 -4.10
CA GLU A 66 8.35 -12.56 -4.68
C GLU A 66 7.61 -13.78 -5.23
N ARG A 67 6.53 -13.57 -6.00
CA ARG A 67 5.95 -14.67 -6.76
C ARG A 67 6.84 -14.88 -7.99
N PRO A 68 7.54 -16.02 -8.12
CA PRO A 68 8.26 -16.31 -9.36
C PRO A 68 7.24 -16.42 -10.50
N PHE A 69 7.60 -15.88 -11.67
CA PHE A 69 6.83 -16.13 -12.89
C PHE A 69 6.93 -17.61 -13.24
N LEU A 70 5.79 -18.27 -13.44
CA LEU A 70 5.69 -19.69 -13.75
C LEU A 70 4.70 -19.91 -14.90
N GLY A 71 4.96 -20.89 -15.75
CA GLY A 71 4.04 -21.26 -16.83
C GLY A 71 3.71 -20.09 -17.76
N GLU A 72 2.42 -19.80 -17.91
CA GLU A 72 1.89 -18.78 -18.81
C GLU A 72 2.34 -17.35 -18.42
N ASP A 73 2.51 -17.06 -17.13
CA ASP A 73 3.06 -15.78 -16.64
C ASP A 73 4.46 -15.52 -17.20
N LEU A 74 5.30 -16.55 -17.29
CA LEU A 74 6.68 -16.42 -17.79
C LEU A 74 6.68 -16.14 -19.30
N GLN A 75 5.82 -16.83 -20.05
CA GLN A 75 5.68 -16.60 -21.49
C GLN A 75 5.15 -15.18 -21.75
N LYS A 76 4.08 -14.79 -21.05
CA LYS A 76 3.51 -13.44 -21.15
C LYS A 76 4.52 -12.36 -20.80
N MET A 77 5.32 -12.56 -19.75
CA MET A 77 6.41 -11.66 -19.40
C MET A 77 7.44 -11.56 -20.54
N GLN A 78 7.85 -12.69 -21.13
CA GLN A 78 8.82 -12.70 -22.25
C GLN A 78 8.27 -11.98 -23.48
N ASP A 79 7.00 -12.22 -23.83
CA ASP A 79 6.34 -11.54 -24.95
C ASP A 79 6.28 -10.01 -24.71
N ILE A 80 5.97 -9.59 -23.48
CA ILE A 80 5.97 -8.17 -23.11
C ILE A 80 7.38 -7.58 -23.18
N ILE A 81 8.40 -8.31 -22.71
CA ILE A 81 9.81 -7.87 -22.79
C ILE A 81 10.22 -7.69 -24.25
N GLN A 82 9.90 -8.64 -25.12
CA GLN A 82 10.20 -8.56 -26.54
C GLN A 82 9.49 -7.35 -27.18
N ASP A 83 8.20 -7.15 -26.90
CA ASP A 83 7.45 -5.98 -27.38
C ASP A 83 8.08 -4.66 -26.93
N ILE A 84 8.60 -4.58 -25.69
CA ILE A 84 9.29 -3.40 -25.18
C ILE A 84 10.63 -3.19 -25.91
N GLU A 85 11.41 -4.24 -26.13
CA GLU A 85 12.71 -4.17 -26.80
C GLU A 85 12.56 -3.72 -28.26
N GLU A 86 11.54 -4.23 -28.96
CA GLU A 86 11.27 -3.92 -30.37
C GLU A 86 10.47 -2.62 -30.56
N SER A 87 9.97 -2.01 -29.48
CA SER A 87 9.11 -0.82 -29.57
C SER A 87 9.86 0.41 -30.10
N ILE A 88 9.42 0.90 -31.26
CA ILE A 88 9.85 2.18 -31.83
C ILE A 88 9.35 3.41 -31.04
N LEU A 89 8.42 3.22 -30.12
CA LEU A 89 7.83 4.30 -29.31
C LEU A 89 8.80 4.76 -28.21
N ILE A 90 9.77 3.93 -27.84
CA ILE A 90 10.69 4.18 -26.73
C ILE A 90 11.93 4.90 -27.25
N VAL A 91 11.85 6.24 -27.32
CA VAL A 91 12.94 7.13 -27.76
C VAL A 91 13.53 7.90 -26.57
N ASP A 92 14.63 7.42 -25.98
CA ASP A 92 15.17 7.94 -24.70
C ASP A 92 15.49 9.44 -24.67
N HIS A 93 15.74 10.07 -25.83
CA HIS A 93 16.05 11.49 -25.92
C HIS A 93 14.83 12.41 -26.11
N ALA A 94 13.61 11.86 -26.20
CA ALA A 94 12.42 12.67 -26.43
C ALA A 94 11.96 13.40 -25.15
N SER A 95 11.28 14.54 -25.32
CA SER A 95 10.85 15.39 -24.20
C SER A 95 9.88 14.72 -23.23
N HIS A 96 9.09 13.74 -23.71
CA HIS A 96 8.18 12.94 -22.90
C HIS A 96 8.90 11.86 -22.07
N CYS A 97 10.19 11.62 -22.33
CA CYS A 97 11.01 10.57 -21.72
C CYS A 97 11.82 11.07 -20.54
N LYS A 98 11.65 12.34 -20.16
CA LYS A 98 12.25 12.88 -18.94
C LYS A 98 11.85 12.00 -17.76
N ILE A 99 12.82 11.67 -16.94
CA ILE A 99 12.61 10.94 -15.70
C ILE A 99 12.23 11.97 -14.64
N GLY A 100 11.06 11.78 -14.03
CA GLY A 100 10.55 12.58 -12.93
C GLY A 100 10.59 11.82 -11.62
N LEU A 101 10.46 12.55 -10.52
CA LEU A 101 10.21 11.98 -9.20
C LEU A 101 8.72 11.71 -9.05
N GLU A 102 8.36 10.45 -8.84
CA GLU A 102 7.01 9.98 -8.60
C GLU A 102 6.79 9.77 -7.11
N HIS A 103 5.72 10.37 -6.59
CA HIS A 103 5.17 10.06 -5.29
C HIS A 103 4.03 9.05 -5.50
N VAL A 104 4.32 7.77 -5.28
CA VAL A 104 3.43 6.65 -5.64
C VAL A 104 2.07 6.67 -4.92
N ASP A 105 2.02 7.28 -3.74
CA ASP A 105 0.78 7.46 -2.97
C ASP A 105 0.38 8.93 -2.83
N LEU A 106 0.51 9.71 -3.91
CA LEU A 106 0.14 11.14 -3.88
C LEU A 106 -1.38 11.31 -3.91
N ASN A 107 -1.97 11.39 -2.74
CA ASN A 107 -3.39 11.62 -2.53
C ASN A 107 -3.63 12.75 -1.51
N LEU A 108 -4.87 13.25 -1.39
CA LEU A 108 -5.18 14.38 -0.51
C LEU A 108 -4.84 14.17 0.98
N THR A 109 -4.74 12.92 1.48
CA THR A 109 -4.34 12.68 2.88
C THR A 109 -2.85 12.92 3.11
N ASN A 110 -2.06 12.92 2.04
CA ASN A 110 -0.61 13.10 2.07
C ASN A 110 -0.19 14.53 1.71
N VAL A 111 -1.15 15.45 1.57
CA VAL A 111 -0.93 16.88 1.34
C VAL A 111 -1.31 17.67 2.59
N LEU A 112 -0.36 18.41 3.14
CA LEU A 112 -0.58 19.32 4.25
C LEU A 112 -0.92 20.71 3.73
N VAL A 113 -1.91 21.35 4.33
CA VAL A 113 -2.35 22.70 4.00
C VAL A 113 -2.32 23.60 5.22
N ASP A 114 -2.25 24.92 5.00
CA ASP A 114 -2.40 25.89 6.07
C ASP A 114 -3.85 25.86 6.62
N PRO A 115 -4.07 25.75 7.93
CA PRO A 115 -5.42 25.69 8.50
C PRO A 115 -6.19 27.01 8.36
N ASP A 116 -5.50 28.14 8.34
CA ASP A 116 -6.09 29.47 8.15
C ASP A 116 -6.28 29.75 6.65
N PHE A 117 -5.44 29.16 5.79
CA PHE A 117 -5.50 29.28 4.32
C PHE A 117 -5.46 27.91 3.60
N PRO A 118 -6.56 27.14 3.55
CA PRO A 118 -6.57 25.77 3.02
C PRO A 118 -6.20 25.59 1.54
N THR A 119 -6.08 26.69 0.80
CA THR A 119 -5.58 26.70 -0.59
C THR A 119 -4.05 26.69 -0.66
N GLU A 120 -3.36 26.91 0.45
CA GLU A 120 -1.90 26.94 0.52
C GLU A 120 -1.37 25.58 0.97
N ILE A 121 -0.64 24.91 0.07
CA ILE A 121 0.06 23.65 0.38
C ILE A 121 1.32 23.98 1.17
N THR A 122 1.38 23.51 2.41
CA THR A 122 2.52 23.72 3.31
C THR A 122 3.50 22.55 3.29
N GLY A 123 3.07 21.37 2.82
CA GLY A 123 3.94 20.21 2.68
C GLY A 123 3.30 19.02 1.99
N VAL A 124 4.14 18.06 1.61
CA VAL A 124 3.76 16.73 1.15
C VAL A 124 4.50 15.73 2.04
N ILE A 125 3.78 14.76 2.59
CA ILE A 125 4.31 13.72 3.48
C ILE A 125 4.21 12.35 2.83
N ASP A 126 4.68 11.32 3.54
CA ASP A 126 4.52 9.92 3.11
C ASP A 126 5.26 9.56 1.82
N TRP A 127 6.47 10.11 1.68
CA TRP A 127 7.40 9.82 0.57
C TRP A 127 7.96 8.39 0.58
N GLU A 128 7.43 7.51 1.42
CA GLU A 128 7.78 6.08 1.36
C GLU A 128 7.27 5.50 0.04
N GLY A 129 8.15 4.82 -0.69
CA GLY A 129 7.85 4.35 -2.04
C GLY A 129 8.07 5.39 -3.15
N ALA A 130 8.50 6.62 -2.83
CA ALA A 130 8.88 7.58 -3.86
C ALA A 130 10.00 7.03 -4.76
N ARG A 131 9.83 7.17 -6.08
CA ARG A 131 10.71 6.56 -7.08
C ARG A 131 10.92 7.45 -8.29
N THR A 132 11.92 7.15 -9.09
CA THR A 132 12.05 7.77 -10.41
C THR A 132 11.23 7.00 -11.44
N ALA A 133 10.48 7.70 -12.28
CA ALA A 133 9.73 7.11 -13.39
C ALA A 133 9.70 8.05 -14.60
N PRO A 134 9.52 7.52 -15.83
CA PRO A 134 9.28 8.36 -17.00
C PRO A 134 8.04 9.25 -16.80
N MET A 135 8.10 10.50 -17.22
CA MET A 135 7.00 11.46 -17.02
C MET A 135 5.65 10.95 -17.53
N TRP A 136 5.62 10.21 -18.64
CA TRP A 136 4.39 9.63 -19.18
C TRP A 136 3.77 8.54 -18.29
N ALA A 137 4.57 7.92 -17.42
CA ALA A 137 4.17 6.88 -16.48
C ALA A 137 3.65 7.43 -15.14
N ILE A 138 4.02 8.67 -14.79
CA ILE A 138 3.56 9.31 -13.55
C ILE A 138 2.08 9.71 -13.71
N GLN A 139 1.19 9.02 -12.99
CA GLN A 139 -0.26 9.27 -13.00
C GLN A 139 -0.76 9.41 -11.55
N PRO A 140 -0.81 10.64 -10.99
CA PRO A 140 -1.24 10.86 -9.62
C PRO A 140 -2.73 10.53 -9.43
N HIS A 141 -2.98 9.79 -8.36
CA HIS A 141 -4.31 9.34 -7.96
C HIS A 141 -4.85 10.21 -6.82
N PHE A 142 -4.92 11.54 -7.05
CA PHE A 142 -5.19 12.52 -5.99
C PHE A 142 -6.44 12.21 -5.14
N PHE A 143 -7.49 11.72 -5.79
CA PHE A 143 -8.82 11.59 -5.19
C PHE A 143 -9.22 10.16 -4.81
N ASP A 144 -8.37 9.15 -5.01
CA ASP A 144 -8.75 7.74 -4.81
C ASP A 144 -9.20 7.45 -3.37
N ARG A 145 -8.56 8.09 -2.38
CA ARG A 145 -8.88 7.93 -0.94
C ARG A 145 -10.02 8.81 -0.42
N THR A 146 -10.70 9.57 -1.30
CA THR A 146 -11.81 10.43 -0.89
C THR A 146 -13.12 9.62 -0.73
N ARG A 147 -13.35 9.07 0.46
CA ARG A 147 -14.51 8.18 0.74
C ARG A 147 -15.88 8.83 0.55
N LYS A 148 -15.97 10.16 0.55
CA LYS A 148 -17.24 10.90 0.47
C LYS A 148 -17.61 11.35 -0.94
N MET A 149 -16.73 11.15 -1.92
CA MET A 149 -16.88 11.65 -3.29
C MET A 149 -17.44 10.55 -4.18
N MET A 150 -18.40 10.87 -5.05
CA MET A 150 -18.90 9.91 -6.02
C MET A 150 -17.83 9.62 -7.08
N GLU A 151 -17.88 8.44 -7.70
CA GLU A 151 -16.88 8.05 -8.71
C GLU A 151 -16.88 8.98 -9.93
N VAL A 152 -18.05 9.47 -10.33
CA VAL A 152 -18.17 10.47 -11.40
C VAL A 152 -17.44 11.78 -11.05
N ASP A 153 -17.61 12.27 -9.82
CA ASP A 153 -16.96 13.50 -9.36
C ASP A 153 -15.44 13.32 -9.29
N LYS A 154 -14.96 12.13 -8.88
CA LYS A 154 -13.53 11.81 -8.87
C LYS A 154 -12.95 11.87 -10.28
N GLN A 155 -13.62 11.25 -11.26
CA GLN A 155 -13.17 11.23 -12.64
C GLN A 155 -13.13 12.65 -13.25
N GLU A 156 -14.15 13.47 -13.00
CA GLU A 156 -14.17 14.86 -13.45
C GLU A 156 -13.04 15.68 -12.82
N LEU A 157 -12.83 15.55 -11.51
CA LEU A 157 -11.75 16.25 -10.81
C LEU A 157 -10.36 15.76 -11.23
N HIS A 158 -10.21 14.46 -11.48
CA HIS A 158 -8.97 13.90 -12.03
C HIS A 158 -8.66 14.46 -13.41
N ALA A 159 -9.64 14.48 -14.31
CA ALA A 159 -9.47 15.06 -15.64
C ALA A 159 -9.10 16.55 -15.55
N PHE A 160 -9.78 17.29 -14.68
CA PHE A 160 -9.50 18.71 -14.45
C PHE A 160 -8.09 18.94 -13.88
N ALA A 161 -7.70 18.21 -12.82
CA ALA A 161 -6.38 18.31 -12.23
C ALA A 161 -5.28 17.95 -13.23
N TYR A 162 -5.51 16.91 -14.05
CA TYR A 162 -4.60 16.51 -15.10
C TYR A 162 -4.40 17.64 -16.12
N GLU A 163 -5.47 18.29 -16.58
CA GLU A 163 -5.38 19.42 -17.50
C GLU A 163 -4.62 20.61 -16.90
N LEU A 164 -4.84 20.93 -15.62
CA LEU A 164 -4.08 21.98 -14.93
C LEU A 164 -2.59 21.67 -14.87
N VAL A 165 -2.21 20.44 -14.49
CA VAL A 165 -0.81 20.02 -14.44
C VAL A 165 -0.19 20.06 -15.84
N ARG A 166 -0.93 19.58 -16.84
CA ARG A 166 -0.54 19.60 -18.25
C ARG A 166 -0.19 21.00 -18.74
N HIS A 167 -0.98 22.01 -18.36
CA HIS A 167 -0.73 23.40 -18.72
C HIS A 167 0.49 24.01 -18.03
N ARG A 168 0.82 23.57 -16.82
CA ARG A 168 1.94 24.12 -16.03
C ARG A 168 3.27 23.38 -16.25
N VAL A 169 3.22 22.11 -16.62
CA VAL A 169 4.42 21.24 -16.74
C VAL A 169 4.53 20.70 -18.16
N SER A 170 5.35 21.33 -18.99
CA SER A 170 5.51 20.99 -20.42
C SER A 170 5.89 19.53 -20.67
N GLY A 171 6.72 18.93 -19.81
CA GLY A 171 7.09 17.52 -19.88
C GLY A 171 5.90 16.57 -19.67
N TRP A 172 4.96 16.95 -18.81
CA TRP A 172 3.73 16.19 -18.57
C TRP A 172 2.79 16.24 -19.77
N ASN A 173 2.66 17.42 -20.41
CA ASN A 173 1.89 17.55 -21.65
C ASN A 173 2.42 16.67 -22.78
N ALA A 174 3.74 16.59 -22.93
CA ALA A 174 4.35 15.68 -23.89
C ALA A 174 4.06 14.21 -23.53
N GLY A 175 4.13 13.84 -22.25
CA GLY A 175 3.82 12.48 -21.79
C GLY A 175 2.34 12.11 -21.83
N GLY A 176 1.43 13.09 -21.81
CA GLY A 176 -0.01 12.84 -21.85
C GLY A 176 -0.58 12.54 -23.22
N ARG A 177 0.09 13.00 -24.28
CA ARG A 177 -0.29 12.80 -25.69
C ARG A 177 0.42 11.58 -26.27
N GLU A 178 0.23 11.31 -27.56
CA GLU A 178 1.09 10.36 -28.28
C GLU A 178 2.56 10.84 -28.27
N PRO A 179 3.53 9.93 -28.08
CA PRO A 179 3.40 8.46 -27.95
C PRO A 179 3.11 7.98 -26.50
N GLY A 180 2.99 8.88 -25.53
CA GLY A 180 2.80 8.55 -24.11
C GLY A 180 1.54 7.74 -23.79
N VAL A 181 0.45 7.90 -24.55
CA VAL A 181 -0.76 7.05 -24.42
C VAL A 181 -0.44 5.59 -24.79
N ALA A 182 0.24 5.37 -25.92
CA ALA A 182 0.67 4.04 -26.34
C ALA A 182 1.69 3.44 -25.35
N LEU A 183 2.62 4.24 -24.82
CA LEU A 183 3.57 3.81 -23.78
C LEU A 183 2.86 3.41 -22.48
N ARG A 184 1.80 4.13 -22.07
CA ARG A 184 0.95 3.71 -20.92
C ARG A 184 0.25 2.39 -21.16
N THR A 185 -0.09 2.07 -22.40
CA THR A 185 -0.67 0.76 -22.74
C THR A 185 0.37 -0.35 -22.55
N LEU A 186 1.62 -0.14 -22.97
CA LEU A 186 2.73 -1.07 -22.69
C LEU A 186 3.01 -1.21 -21.19
N LEU A 187 2.99 -0.11 -20.45
CA LEU A 187 3.13 -0.13 -18.99
C LEU A 187 2.04 -0.94 -18.31
N ARG A 188 0.77 -0.72 -18.68
CA ARG A 188 -0.34 -1.49 -18.13
C ARG A 188 -0.16 -2.99 -18.38
N ARG A 189 0.21 -3.39 -19.61
CA ARG A 189 0.54 -4.79 -19.92
C ARG A 189 1.66 -5.32 -19.05
N ALA A 190 2.72 -4.54 -18.84
CA ALA A 190 3.83 -4.90 -17.96
C ALA A 190 3.43 -4.99 -16.48
N GLN A 191 2.45 -4.22 -16.02
CA GLN A 191 1.91 -4.30 -14.65
C GLN A 191 0.94 -5.49 -14.49
N GLU A 192 0.13 -5.77 -15.51
CA GLU A 192 -0.88 -6.86 -15.56
C GLU A 192 -0.29 -8.18 -16.11
N ARG A 193 1.03 -8.34 -16.02
CA ARG A 193 1.74 -9.51 -16.55
C ARG A 193 1.46 -10.81 -15.80
N HIS A 194 0.96 -10.72 -14.57
CA HIS A 194 0.40 -11.89 -13.88
C HIS A 194 -1.02 -12.12 -14.37
N GLU A 195 -1.35 -13.35 -14.76
CA GLU A 195 -2.73 -13.70 -15.05
C GLU A 195 -3.60 -13.63 -13.79
N HIS A 196 -4.92 -13.50 -14.03
CA HIS A 196 -5.98 -13.18 -13.07
C HIS A 196 -6.07 -14.08 -11.81
N ASP A 197 -5.22 -15.09 -11.68
CA ASP A 197 -5.12 -15.96 -10.50
C ASP A 197 -4.69 -15.22 -9.24
N SER A 198 -4.09 -14.02 -9.31
CA SER A 198 -3.89 -13.19 -8.10
C SER A 198 -5.22 -12.88 -7.43
N ALA A 199 -6.29 -12.55 -8.18
CA ALA A 199 -7.57 -12.21 -7.55
C ALA A 199 -8.25 -13.44 -6.92
N LEU A 200 -8.12 -14.62 -7.54
CA LEU A 200 -8.67 -15.86 -7.02
C LEU A 200 -7.85 -16.38 -5.83
N GLU A 201 -6.52 -16.39 -5.92
CA GLU A 201 -5.62 -16.77 -4.84
C GLU A 201 -5.69 -15.78 -3.67
N ASP A 202 -5.76 -14.48 -3.93
CA ASP A 202 -5.97 -13.44 -2.91
C ASP A 202 -7.34 -13.59 -2.25
N ALA A 203 -8.38 -13.92 -3.03
CA ALA A 203 -9.70 -14.25 -2.48
C ALA A 203 -9.65 -15.53 -1.63
N ILE A 204 -8.96 -16.58 -2.06
CA ILE A 204 -8.78 -17.83 -1.30
C ILE A 204 -7.99 -17.59 -0.01
N LEU A 205 -6.89 -16.83 -0.07
CA LEU A 205 -6.08 -16.44 1.08
C LEU A 205 -6.90 -15.59 2.06
N SER A 206 -7.67 -14.63 1.55
CA SER A 206 -8.56 -13.78 2.36
C SER A 206 -9.67 -14.60 3.03
N LEU A 207 -10.30 -15.54 2.31
CA LEU A 207 -11.30 -16.45 2.87
C LEU A 207 -10.70 -17.37 3.93
N THR A 208 -9.49 -17.90 3.69
CA THR A 208 -8.78 -18.75 4.65
C THR A 208 -8.44 -17.96 5.92
N LYS A 209 -7.99 -16.70 5.78
CA LYS A 209 -7.71 -15.79 6.90
C LYS A 209 -8.97 -15.48 7.70
N MET A 210 -10.09 -15.19 7.04
CA MET A 210 -11.37 -14.97 7.70
C MET A 210 -11.82 -16.22 8.48
N SER A 211 -11.66 -17.42 7.90
CA SER A 211 -11.98 -18.68 8.59
C SER A 211 -11.15 -18.85 9.87
N LEU A 212 -9.83 -18.61 9.80
CA LEU A 212 -8.95 -18.71 10.96
C LEU A 212 -9.30 -17.71 12.07
N GLN A 213 -9.62 -16.46 11.71
CA GLN A 213 -10.05 -15.44 12.68
C GLN A 213 -11.35 -15.85 13.38
N LEU A 214 -12.29 -16.44 12.63
CA LEU A 214 -13.59 -16.86 13.17
C LEU A 214 -13.44 -18.06 14.12
N ASP A 215 -12.52 -18.98 13.82
CA ASP A 215 -12.17 -20.08 14.71
C ASP A 215 -11.45 -19.59 15.97
N GLU A 216 -10.54 -18.63 15.86
CA GLU A 216 -9.88 -18.01 17.01
C GLU A 216 -10.88 -17.31 17.93
N GLU A 217 -11.83 -16.55 17.39
CA GLU A 217 -12.92 -15.95 18.17
C GLU A 217 -13.80 -16.99 18.86
N ARG A 218 -14.14 -18.10 18.17
CA ARG A 218 -14.92 -19.20 18.77
C ARG A 218 -14.18 -19.84 19.94
N LEU A 219 -12.88 -20.04 19.82
CA LEU A 219 -12.03 -20.54 20.90
C LEU A 219 -12.00 -19.58 22.08
N ARG A 220 -11.80 -18.28 21.84
CA ARG A 220 -11.82 -17.25 22.89
C ARG A 220 -13.15 -17.23 23.65
N ARG A 221 -14.28 -17.33 22.94
CA ARG A 221 -15.62 -17.42 23.58
C ARG A 221 -15.79 -18.68 24.42
N LYS A 222 -15.31 -19.84 23.95
CA LYS A 222 -15.37 -21.09 24.72
C LYS A 222 -14.55 -21.04 26.01
N VAL A 223 -13.39 -20.40 25.97
CA VAL A 223 -12.54 -20.20 27.17
C VAL A 223 -13.24 -19.27 28.15
N ALA A 224 -13.78 -18.13 27.69
CA ALA A 224 -14.52 -17.20 28.55
C ALA A 224 -15.72 -17.87 29.25
N VAL A 225 -16.52 -18.67 28.52
CA VAL A 225 -17.65 -19.40 29.12
C VAL A 225 -17.19 -20.44 30.16
N ARG A 226 -16.02 -21.05 29.98
CA ARG A 226 -15.47 -22.01 30.94
C ARG A 226 -14.95 -21.33 32.20
N GLU A 227 -14.41 -20.12 32.09
CA GLU A 227 -13.95 -19.31 33.22
C GLU A 227 -15.11 -18.68 34.00
N GLU A 228 -16.22 -18.34 33.33
CA GLU A 228 -17.46 -17.87 33.95
C GLU A 228 -18.32 -18.99 34.55
N SER A 229 -17.91 -20.25 34.40
CA SER A 229 -18.48 -21.41 35.09
C SER A 229 -17.52 -21.96 36.16
N PRO A 230 -17.13 -21.18 37.19
CA PRO A 230 -16.45 -21.73 38.33
C PRO A 230 -17.46 -22.56 39.10
N ASP A 231 -17.35 -23.87 38.87
CA ASP A 231 -17.76 -24.97 39.73
C ASP A 231 -18.54 -24.54 40.99
N ALA A 232 -19.86 -24.67 40.91
CA ALA A 232 -20.76 -24.70 42.05
C ALA A 232 -20.54 -26.00 42.86
N THR A 233 -19.31 -26.29 43.25
CA THR A 233 -18.95 -27.31 44.23
C THR A 233 -18.91 -26.66 45.61
N THR A 234 -20.07 -26.15 46.05
CA THR A 234 -20.28 -25.95 47.49
C THR A 234 -20.58 -27.33 48.09
N PRO A 235 -19.73 -27.88 48.98
CA PRO A 235 -20.00 -29.15 49.60
C PRO A 235 -21.25 -29.03 50.47
N ARG A 236 -22.30 -29.80 50.15
CA ARG A 236 -23.50 -29.91 51.00
C ARG A 236 -23.08 -30.40 52.39
N SER A 237 -23.12 -29.50 53.36
CA SER A 237 -22.94 -29.80 54.78
C SER A 237 -24.03 -30.75 55.26
N ILE A 238 -23.63 -31.90 55.76
CA ILE A 238 -24.49 -32.89 56.43
C ILE A 238 -25.06 -32.26 57.72
N PRO A 239 -26.38 -32.24 57.94
CA PRO A 239 -26.94 -31.64 59.14
C PRO A 239 -26.65 -32.53 60.36
N THR A 240 -25.86 -31.98 61.28
CA THR A 240 -25.54 -32.61 62.57
C THR A 240 -26.70 -32.40 63.54
N ARG A 241 -27.34 -33.52 63.91
CA ARG A 241 -28.37 -33.62 64.95
C ARG A 241 -27.74 -33.23 66.30
N ARG A 242 -28.15 -32.12 66.93
CA ARG A 242 -27.85 -31.83 68.34
C ARG A 242 -29.12 -31.53 69.11
N ALA A 243 -29.37 -32.40 70.07
CA ALA A 243 -30.31 -32.26 71.17
C ALA A 243 -29.75 -31.31 72.24
N ARG A 244 -30.65 -30.57 72.90
CA ARG A 244 -30.65 -30.14 74.32
C ARG A 244 -31.78 -29.12 74.47
N ASP A 245 -32.85 -29.46 75.18
CA ASP A 245 -32.99 -29.48 76.66
C ASP A 245 -33.25 -28.09 77.24
N ASP A 246 -34.47 -28.02 77.79
CA ASP A 246 -34.84 -27.49 79.10
C ASP A 246 -34.77 -26.00 79.43
N ARG A 247 -36.00 -25.51 79.70
CA ARG A 247 -36.50 -24.85 80.92
C ARG A 247 -36.57 -23.33 80.99
N ASP A 248 -37.80 -22.92 81.35
CA ASP A 248 -38.23 -21.96 82.39
C ASP A 248 -37.69 -20.51 82.27
N SER A 249 -38.43 -19.43 82.51
CA SER A 249 -39.66 -19.21 83.28
C SER A 249 -40.07 -17.72 83.11
N GLU A 250 -41.32 -17.44 83.47
CA GLU A 250 -41.82 -16.18 84.08
C GLU A 250 -42.38 -15.01 83.23
N LEU A 251 -43.69 -14.84 83.42
CA LEU A 251 -44.59 -13.66 83.44
C LEU A 251 -44.02 -12.48 84.28
N PRO A 252 -44.64 -11.27 84.41
CA PRO A 252 -46.05 -10.90 84.17
C PRO A 252 -46.32 -9.52 83.50
N HIS A 253 -47.55 -9.33 83.01
CA HIS A 253 -48.52 -8.30 83.46
C HIS A 253 -49.82 -8.37 82.65
#